data_AF-W9DLQ0-F1
#
_entry.id   AF-W9DLQ0-F1
#
_cell.length_a   1.000
_cell.length_b   1.000
_cell.length_c   1.000
_cell.angle_alpha   90.00
_cell.angle_beta   90.00
_cell.angle_gamma   90.00
#
_symmetry.space_group_name_H-M   'P 1'
#
loop_
_entity.id
_entity.type
_entity.pdbx_description
1 polymer ?
#
loop_
_entity_poly.entity_id
_entity_poly.type
_entity_poly.pdbx_seq_one_letter_code
_entity_poly.pdbx_strand_id
1 'polypeptide(L)' 'MPNRYLRYGDQRYIITKEAEARLNRTLDAVYSDGTRGHEWLNLYHDSAAPCRLLIAAGVPITIETEPAPGE' A
#
# COMPACT_ATOMS: atom_id res chain seq x y z
N MET A 1 10.73 -10.70 10.89
CA MET A 1 10.75 -10.00 9.60
C MET A 1 10.53 -8.53 9.89
N PRO A 2 11.30 -7.61 9.29
CA PRO A 2 11.15 -6.18 9.55
C PRO A 2 9.73 -5.73 9.17
N ASN A 3 9.19 -4.78 9.93
CA ASN A 3 7.90 -4.20 9.58
C ASN A 3 7.98 -3.53 8.21
N ARG A 4 6.90 -3.59 7.43
CA ARG A 4 6.79 -2.91 6.15
C ARG A 4 5.81 -1.75 6.31
N TYR A 5 6.18 -0.62 5.72
CA TYR A 5 5.40 0.60 5.77
C TYR A 5 5.03 1.03 4.36
N LEU A 6 3.75 1.25 4.13
CA LEU A 6 3.26 1.94 2.95
C LEU A 6 3.32 3.45 3.20
N ARG A 7 4.05 4.17 2.35
CA ARG A 7 4.00 5.63 2.31
C ARG A 7 3.00 6.07 1.25
N TYR A 8 2.01 6.83 1.69
CA TYR A 8 0.96 7.40 0.83
C TYR A 8 0.78 8.87 1.20
N GLY A 9 1.20 9.77 0.31
CA GLY A 9 1.37 11.18 0.64
C GLY A 9 2.33 11.37 1.83
N ASP A 10 1.90 12.15 2.82
CA ASP A 10 2.67 12.41 4.06
C ASP A 10 2.42 11.38 5.17
N GLN A 11 1.63 10.34 4.90
CA GLN A 11 1.29 9.33 5.90
C GLN A 11 2.02 8.01 5.67
N ARG A 12 2.29 7.31 6.78
CA ARG A 12 2.87 5.96 6.80
C ARG A 12 1.89 4.99 7.44
N TYR A 13 1.72 3.84 6.81
CA TYR A 13 0.82 2.77 7.24
C TYR A 13 1.59 1.48 7.40
N ILE A 14 1.49 0.81 8.54
CA ILE A 14 2.05 -0.54 8.71
C ILE A 14 1.27 -1.51 7.83
N ILE A 15 1.95 -2.33 7.03
CA ILE A 15 1.31 -3.33 6.18
C ILE A 15 1.77 -4.74 6.53
N THR A 16 0.85 -5.68 6.51
CA THR A 16 1.16 -7.12 6.55
C THR A 16 1.60 -7.59 5.16
N LYS A 17 2.23 -8.76 5.08
CA LYS A 17 2.57 -9.39 3.78
C LYS A 17 1.35 -9.59 2.87
N GLU A 18 0.20 -9.91 3.45
CA GLU A 18 -1.04 -10.12 2.70
C GLU A 18 -1.60 -8.81 2.16
N ALA A 19 -1.54 -7.74 2.96
CA ALA A 19 -1.91 -6.40 2.52
C ALA A 19 -0.98 -5.91 1.41
N GLU A 20 0.32 -6.20 1.51
CA GLU A 20 1.29 -5.90 0.45
C GLU A 20 1.02 -6.65 -0.85
N ALA A 21 0.71 -7.95 -0.80
CA ALA A 21 0.37 -8.72 -2.00
C ALA A 21 -0.92 -8.21 -2.67
N ARG A 22 -1.87 -7.69 -1.88
CA ARG A 22 -3.06 -6.99 -2.42
C ARG A 22 -2.68 -5.63 -3.02
N LEU A 23 -1.88 -4.84 -2.32
CA LEU A 23 -1.37 -3.56 -2.80
C LEU A 23 -0.68 -3.73 -4.16
N ASN A 24 0.29 -4.63 -4.29
CA ASN A 24 1.02 -4.84 -5.55
C ASN A 24 0.08 -5.20 -6.71
N ARG A 25 -0.95 -6.02 -6.48
CA ARG A 25 -1.95 -6.34 -7.51
C ARG A 25 -2.79 -5.12 -7.92
N THR A 26 -3.20 -4.30 -6.95
CA THR A 26 -3.93 -3.06 -7.25
C THR A 26 -3.04 -2.02 -7.96
N LEU A 27 -1.77 -1.90 -7.58
CA LEU A 27 -0.80 -1.01 -8.25
C LEU A 27 -0.60 -1.45 -9.70
N ASP A 28 -0.40 -2.74 -9.95
CA ASP A 28 -0.29 -3.28 -11.32
C ASP A 28 -1.56 -3.01 -12.14
N ALA A 29 -2.75 -3.22 -11.56
CA ALA A 29 -4.02 -2.95 -12.24
C ALA A 29 -4.23 -1.46 -12.60
N VAL A 30 -3.81 -0.53 -11.74
CA VAL A 30 -3.98 0.92 -11.95
C VAL A 30 -2.88 1.49 -12.86
N TYR A 31 -1.63 1.06 -12.69
CA TYR A 31 -0.49 1.67 -13.38
C TYR A 31 -0.03 0.94 -14.65
N SER A 32 -0.21 -0.38 -14.78
CA SER A 32 0.30 -1.13 -15.94
C SER A 32 -0.61 -1.03 -17.16
N ASP A 33 -1.93 -1.01 -16.96
CA ASP A 33 -2.88 -0.95 -18.08
C ASP A 33 -3.43 0.47 -18.31
N GLY A 34 -3.35 1.37 -17.31
CA GLY A 34 -3.84 2.75 -17.38
C GLY A 34 -5.36 2.90 -17.64
N THR A 35 -6.06 1.80 -17.88
CA THR A 35 -7.50 1.69 -18.17
C THR A 35 -8.34 1.82 -16.91
N ARG A 36 -7.83 1.34 -15.76
CA ARG A 36 -8.44 1.54 -14.45
C ARG A 36 -7.91 2.83 -13.84
N GLY A 37 -8.65 3.92 -14.02
CA GLY A 37 -8.27 5.23 -13.50
C GLY A 37 -7.89 5.21 -12.01
N HIS A 38 -8.80 4.77 -11.13
CA HIS A 38 -8.57 4.71 -9.68
C HIS A 38 -9.21 3.46 -9.05
N GLU A 39 -8.60 2.92 -8.00
CA GLU A 39 -9.11 1.75 -7.25
C GLU A 39 -8.98 1.95 -5.73
N TRP A 40 -9.99 1.54 -4.96
CA TRP A 40 -9.94 1.60 -3.51
C TRP A 40 -9.31 0.34 -2.91
N LEU A 41 -8.22 0.49 -2.16
CA LEU A 41 -7.56 -0.58 -1.43
C LEU A 41 -7.94 -0.55 0.06
N ASN A 42 -8.43 -1.66 0.60
CA ASN A 42 -8.57 -1.85 2.05
C ASN A 42 -7.26 -2.39 2.63
N LEU A 43 -6.57 -1.59 3.45
CA LEU A 43 -5.33 -2.00 4.12
C LEU A 43 -5.61 -2.94 5.29
N TYR A 44 -6.60 -2.60 6.13
CA TYR A 44 -7.00 -3.36 7.31
C TYR A 44 -8.42 -3.84 7.13
N HIS A 45 -8.59 -4.92 6.38
CA HIS A 45 -9.92 -5.48 6.08
C HIS A 45 -10.66 -5.93 7.34
N ASP A 46 -9.94 -6.57 8.26
CA ASP A 46 -10.51 -7.26 9.43
C ASP A 46 -10.36 -6.46 10.74
N SER A 47 -9.96 -5.19 10.68
CA SER A 47 -9.78 -4.38 11.89
C SER A 47 -11.05 -3.59 12.22
N ALA A 48 -11.22 -3.27 13.50
CA ALA A 48 -12.30 -2.39 13.98
C ALA A 48 -12.22 -0.96 13.39
N ALA A 49 -11.09 -0.59 12.77
CA ALA A 49 -10.86 0.69 12.13
C ALA A 49 -10.41 0.45 10.67
N PRO A 50 -11.34 0.16 9.74
CA PRO A 50 -11.00 -0.14 8.37
C PRO A 50 -10.32 1.07 7.71
N CYS A 51 -9.07 0.90 7.29
CA CYS A 51 -8.33 1.92 6.57
C CYS A 51 -8.42 1.67 5.07
N ARG A 52 -8.94 2.64 4.32
CA ARG A 52 -9.07 2.59 2.85
C ARG A 52 -8.22 3.67 2.21
N LEU A 53 -7.44 3.28 1.20
CA LEU A 53 -6.64 4.18 0.39
C LEU A 53 -7.16 4.21 -1.04
N LEU A 54 -7.23 5.40 -1.63
CA LEU A 54 -7.53 5.57 -3.04
C LEU A 54 -6.23 5.46 -3.83
N ILE A 55 -6.05 4.37 -4.55
CA ILE A 55 -4.92 4.21 -5.48
C ILE A 55 -5.33 4.88 -6.78
N ALA A 56 -4.66 5.96 -7.15
CA ALA A 56 -5.00 6.78 -8.30
C ALA A 56 -3.81 6.95 -9.24
N ALA A 57 -4.05 6.87 -10.55
CA ALA A 57 -3.05 7.18 -11.55
C ALA A 57 -2.38 8.55 -11.28
N GLY A 58 -1.05 8.58 -11.22
CA GLY A 58 -0.26 9.79 -10.95
C GLY A 58 0.03 10.10 -9.48
N VAL A 59 -0.50 9.34 -8.51
CA VAL A 59 -0.15 9.51 -7.08
C VAL A 59 1.04 8.62 -6.72
N PRO A 60 2.20 9.16 -6.32
CA PRO A 60 3.35 8.34 -5.97
C PRO A 60 3.08 7.52 -4.70
N ILE A 61 3.35 6.23 -4.77
CA ILE A 61 3.21 5.27 -3.67
C ILE A 61 4.53 4.53 -3.49
N THR A 62 4.98 4.35 -2.26
CA THR A 62 6.26 3.68 -1.97
C THR A 62 6.11 2.72 -0.80
N ILE A 63 6.78 1.56 -0.89
CA ILE A 63 6.89 0.61 0.20
C ILE A 63 8.27 0.78 0.83
N GLU A 64 8.28 1.18 2.09
CA GLU A 64 9.48 1.32 2.93
C GLU A 64 9.60 0.06 3.81
N THR A 65 10.80 -0.49 3.94
CA THR A 65 11.07 -1.57 4.90
C THR A 65 11.73 -0.95 6.12
N GLU A 66 11.31 -1.33 7.33
CA GLU A 66 11.99 -0.92 8.55
C GLU A 66 13.47 -1.26 8.44
N PRO A 67 14.39 -0.31 8.66
CA PRO A 67 15.81 -0.64 8.75
C PRO A 67 15.98 -1.67 9.86
N ALA A 68 16.68 -2.77 9.56
CA ALA A 68 17.01 -3.73 10.60
C ALA A 68 17.76 -3.00 11.72
N PRO A 69 17.46 -3.26 13.01
CA PRO A 69 18.20 -2.63 14.09
C PRO A 69 19.66 -3.08 14.02
N GLY A 70 20.54 -2.17 13.57
CA GLY A 70 22.00 -2.29 13.59
C GLY A 70 22.62 -3.02 12.39
N GLU A 71 23.26 -2.26 11.52
CA GLU A 71 24.61 -2.59 11.04
C GLU A 71 25.61 -1.73 11.84
#